data_AF-A0A3S5CMJ6-F1
#
_entry.id   AF-A0A3S5CMJ6-F1
#
_cell.length_a   1.000
_cell.length_b   1.000
_cell.length_c   1.000
_cell.angle_alpha   90.00
_cell.angle_beta   90.00
_cell.angle_gamma   90.00
#
_symmetry.space_group_name_H-M   'P 1'
#
loop_
_entity.id
_entity.type
_entity.pdbx_description
1 polymer ?
#
loop_
_entity_poly.entity_id
_entity_poly.type
_entity_poly.pdbx_seq_one_letter_code
_entity_poly.pdbx_strand_id
1 'polypeptide(L)'
;MGEELTELGHRLEAATDERQQLQTETELMQRRLATADKLIKGLSSEAVRWTGELTGLQARHTRLPGDCLLGAAFLSYVGAFSWEFRHTMLHDDWLADLLERNIPVSQPFRLEEVLSHEVELAHWTSEGLPPDELSLQNGMLTTRCSRFPLCIDPQQQAITWIRNREAKNNLKVATFADTDFLKHLELAIKYGSPFLFQDVDEYIDPVIDNILEKNVKKDQGREFMMLGDKEVDYDPNFRLYLTTKLSNPQYGPNVFGKAVVINYTVTLKGLEDQLLSVIVKYERRELEEQREKLIQETRFADLA
;
A
#
# COMPACT_ATOMS: atom_id res chain seq x y z
N MET A 1 4.27 -80.84 -42.44
CA MET A 1 2.86 -80.53 -42.08
C MET A 1 2.69 -80.14 -40.62
N GLY A 2 2.95 -80.99 -39.62
CA GLY A 2 2.79 -80.60 -38.19
C GLY A 2 3.81 -79.57 -37.67
N GLU A 3 5.10 -79.74 -38.00
CA GLU A 3 6.18 -78.84 -37.56
C GLU A 3 6.13 -77.45 -38.25
N GLU A 4 5.78 -77.40 -39.53
CA GLU A 4 5.61 -76.14 -40.28
C GLU A 4 4.45 -75.30 -39.73
N LEU A 5 3.37 -75.95 -39.28
CA LEU A 5 2.23 -75.28 -38.63
C LEU A 5 2.61 -74.67 -37.28
N THR A 6 3.45 -75.33 -36.49
CA THR A 6 3.96 -74.79 -35.23
C THR A 6 4.96 -73.65 -35.44
N GLU A 7 5.83 -73.73 -36.45
CA GLU A 7 6.78 -72.65 -36.79
C GLU A 7 6.04 -71.40 -37.31
N LEU A 8 5.02 -71.60 -38.16
CA LEU A 8 4.11 -70.52 -38.60
C LEU A 8 3.30 -69.94 -37.44
N GLY A 9 2.87 -70.77 -36.49
CA GLY A 9 2.19 -70.32 -35.26
C GLY A 9 3.07 -69.42 -34.39
N HIS A 10 4.32 -69.82 -34.15
CA HIS A 10 5.27 -69.00 -33.40
C HIS A 10 5.65 -67.69 -34.11
N ARG A 11 5.79 -67.71 -35.44
CA ARG A 11 5.99 -66.47 -36.22
C ARG A 11 4.79 -65.54 -36.15
N LEU A 12 3.58 -66.09 -36.18
CA LEU A 12 2.35 -65.31 -36.05
C LEU A 12 2.28 -64.67 -34.66
N GLU A 13 2.56 -65.42 -33.59
CA GLU A 13 2.59 -64.93 -32.20
C GLU A 13 3.62 -63.80 -32.01
N ALA A 14 4.85 -64.01 -32.50
CA ALA A 14 5.91 -62.99 -32.44
C ALA A 14 5.53 -61.72 -33.20
N ALA A 15 4.95 -61.85 -34.40
CA ALA A 15 4.48 -60.71 -35.20
C ALA A 15 3.28 -60.01 -34.54
N THR A 16 2.40 -60.73 -33.83
CA THR A 16 1.30 -60.12 -33.10
C THR A 16 1.77 -59.38 -31.85
N ASP A 17 2.76 -59.91 -31.13
CA ASP A 17 3.36 -59.26 -29.96
C ASP A 17 4.12 -58.00 -30.36
N GLU A 18 4.91 -58.06 -31.44
CA GLU A 18 5.62 -56.90 -32.00
C GLU A 18 4.61 -55.81 -32.44
N ARG A 19 3.51 -56.21 -33.10
CA ARG A 19 2.43 -55.29 -33.46
C ARG A 19 1.78 -54.66 -32.23
N GLN A 20 1.56 -55.43 -31.16
CA GLN A 20 0.96 -54.94 -29.90
C GLN A 20 1.89 -53.94 -29.19
N GLN A 21 3.20 -54.19 -29.18
CA GLN A 21 4.21 -53.29 -28.64
C GLN A 21 4.28 -51.98 -29.44
N LEU A 22 4.32 -52.06 -30.77
CA LEU A 22 4.30 -50.88 -31.64
C LEU A 22 3.01 -50.07 -31.47
N GLN A 23 1.85 -50.73 -31.30
CA GLN A 23 0.59 -50.06 -31.01
C GLN A 23 0.63 -49.31 -29.68
N THR A 24 1.11 -49.95 -28.61
CA THR A 24 1.21 -49.31 -27.29
C THR A 24 2.21 -48.15 -27.27
N GLU A 25 3.33 -48.27 -27.98
CA GLU A 25 4.30 -47.18 -28.14
C GLU A 25 3.70 -46.00 -28.95
N THR A 26 2.95 -46.30 -30.01
CA THR A 26 2.27 -45.29 -30.83
C THR A 26 1.20 -44.55 -30.01
N GLU A 27 0.41 -45.26 -29.21
CA GLU A 27 -0.59 -44.65 -28.32
C GLU A 27 0.06 -43.76 -27.25
N LEU A 28 1.18 -44.21 -26.66
CA LEU A 28 1.95 -43.42 -25.70
C LEU A 28 2.48 -42.14 -26.37
N MET A 29 3.01 -42.25 -27.59
CA MET A 29 3.54 -41.12 -28.34
C MET A 29 2.44 -40.12 -28.72
N GLN A 30 1.27 -40.61 -29.14
CA GLN A 30 0.09 -39.76 -29.40
C GLN A 30 -0.35 -39.00 -28.15
N ARG A 31 -0.39 -39.66 -26.98
CA ARG A 31 -0.72 -38.99 -25.71
C ARG A 31 0.30 -37.91 -25.35
N ARG A 32 1.60 -38.19 -25.49
CA ARG A 32 2.67 -37.21 -25.25
C ARG A 32 2.54 -36.01 -26.18
N LEU A 33 2.27 -36.26 -27.47
CA LEU A 33 2.12 -35.21 -28.48
C LEU A 33 0.89 -34.35 -28.20
N ALA A 34 -0.24 -34.95 -27.81
CA ALA A 34 -1.44 -34.22 -27.40
C ALA A 34 -1.19 -33.34 -26.16
N THR A 35 -0.44 -33.82 -25.17
CA THR A 35 -0.06 -33.03 -23.99
C THR A 35 0.88 -31.88 -24.36
N ALA A 36 1.88 -32.15 -25.20
CA ALA A 36 2.80 -31.13 -25.68
C ALA A 36 2.08 -30.03 -26.48
N ASP A 37 1.13 -30.40 -27.35
CA ASP A 37 0.33 -29.44 -28.11
C ASP A 37 -0.55 -28.56 -27.19
N LYS A 38 -1.16 -29.14 -26.15
CA LYS A 38 -1.88 -28.36 -25.12
C LYS A 38 -0.96 -27.38 -24.40
N LEU A 39 0.24 -27.81 -24.01
CA LEU A 39 1.23 -26.96 -23.36
C LEU A 39 1.68 -25.82 -24.29
N ILE A 40 2.02 -26.13 -25.54
CA ILE A 40 2.43 -25.12 -26.53
C ILE A 40 1.32 -24.10 -26.75
N LYS A 41 0.06 -24.53 -26.87
CA LYS A 41 -1.08 -23.61 -27.00
C LYS A 41 -1.25 -22.73 -25.77
N GLY A 42 -1.17 -23.30 -24.56
CA GLY A 42 -1.23 -22.52 -23.31
C GLY A 42 -0.08 -21.51 -23.19
N LEU A 43 1.14 -21.92 -23.52
CA LEU A 43 2.30 -21.02 -23.55
C LEU A 43 2.17 -19.94 -24.64
N SER A 44 1.54 -20.25 -25.77
CA SER A 44 1.36 -19.28 -26.86
C SER A 44 0.39 -18.16 -26.46
N SER A 45 -0.73 -18.50 -25.81
CA SER A 45 -1.64 -17.48 -25.27
C SER A 45 -0.97 -16.64 -24.18
N GLU A 46 -0.16 -17.28 -23.34
CA GLU A 46 0.54 -16.61 -22.26
C GLU A 46 1.66 -15.69 -22.78
N ALA A 47 2.37 -16.11 -23.82
CA ALA A 47 3.37 -15.29 -24.48
C ALA A 47 2.77 -14.01 -25.08
N VAL A 48 1.58 -14.09 -25.69
CA VAL A 48 0.86 -12.90 -26.18
C VAL A 48 0.50 -11.97 -25.02
N ARG A 49 -0.01 -12.54 -23.91
CA ARG A 49 -0.36 -11.78 -22.70
C ARG A 49 0.85 -11.06 -22.12
N TRP A 50 1.94 -11.76 -21.86
CA TRP A 50 3.17 -11.18 -21.32
C TRP A 50 3.79 -10.15 -22.26
N THR A 51 3.69 -10.35 -23.58
CA THR A 51 4.14 -9.35 -24.54
C THR A 51 3.32 -8.07 -24.42
N GLY A 52 1.98 -8.19 -24.28
CA GLY A 52 1.11 -7.05 -24.01
C GLY A 52 1.45 -6.34 -22.70
N GLU A 53 1.59 -7.09 -21.61
CA GLU A 53 1.99 -6.57 -20.29
C GLU A 53 3.35 -5.86 -20.35
N LEU A 54 4.34 -6.43 -21.06
CA LEU A 54 5.66 -5.82 -21.25
C LEU A 54 5.55 -4.46 -21.95
N THR A 55 4.74 -4.34 -22.99
CA THR A 55 4.53 -3.05 -23.67
C THR A 55 3.85 -2.02 -22.76
N GLY A 56 2.91 -2.46 -21.93
CA GLY A 56 2.27 -1.61 -20.92
C GLY A 56 3.26 -1.14 -19.85
N LEU A 57 4.11 -2.04 -19.37
CA LEU A 57 5.17 -1.72 -18.41
C LEU A 57 6.21 -0.76 -18.99
N GLN A 58 6.60 -0.91 -20.27
CA GLN A 58 7.50 0.03 -20.94
C GLN A 58 6.89 1.44 -21.05
N ALA A 59 5.60 1.53 -21.37
CA ALA A 59 4.89 2.81 -21.38
C ALA A 59 4.82 3.44 -19.98
N ARG A 60 4.51 2.64 -18.95
CA ARG A 60 4.49 3.10 -17.54
C ARG A 60 5.87 3.54 -17.06
N HIS A 61 6.93 2.80 -17.40
CA HIS A 61 8.31 3.14 -17.05
C HIS A 61 8.71 4.52 -17.60
N THR A 62 8.25 4.86 -18.80
CA THR A 62 8.53 6.17 -19.42
C THR A 62 7.85 7.33 -18.66
N ARG A 63 6.66 7.10 -18.10
CA ARG A 63 5.86 8.10 -17.36
C ARG A 63 6.17 8.17 -15.86
N LEU A 64 6.81 7.13 -15.34
CA LEU A 64 7.13 6.98 -13.93
C LEU A 64 7.86 8.19 -13.31
N PRO A 65 8.84 8.84 -13.97
CA PRO A 65 9.52 9.98 -13.38
C PRO A 65 8.58 11.16 -13.08
N GLY A 66 7.64 11.45 -13.98
CA GLY A 66 6.65 12.50 -13.79
C GLY A 66 5.63 12.15 -12.69
N ASP A 67 5.16 10.90 -12.68
CA ASP A 67 4.24 10.40 -11.66
C ASP A 67 4.88 10.44 -10.26
N CYS A 68 6.14 10.00 -10.14
CA CYS A 68 6.91 10.05 -8.90
C CYS A 68 7.17 11.48 -8.44
N LEU A 69 7.42 12.41 -9.36
CA LEU A 69 7.64 13.81 -9.02
C LEU A 69 6.37 14.45 -8.41
N LEU A 70 5.21 14.22 -9.02
CA LEU A 70 3.93 14.68 -8.47
C LEU A 70 3.62 14.03 -7.12
N GLY A 71 3.82 12.71 -7.00
CA GLY A 71 3.62 12.00 -5.73
C GLY A 71 4.55 12.49 -4.62
N ALA A 72 5.82 12.74 -4.93
CA ALA A 72 6.78 13.28 -3.97
C ALA A 72 6.45 14.73 -3.57
N ALA A 73 6.03 15.57 -4.52
CA ALA A 73 5.57 16.93 -4.24
C ALA A 73 4.35 16.91 -3.32
N PHE A 74 3.39 16.03 -3.60
CA PHE A 74 2.20 15.82 -2.77
C PHE A 74 2.57 15.46 -1.33
N LEU A 75 3.40 14.43 -1.13
CA LEU A 75 3.81 13.97 0.20
C LEU A 75 4.66 15.00 0.97
N SER A 76 5.29 15.94 0.28
CA SER A 76 6.22 16.91 0.89
C SER A 76 5.54 18.22 1.31
N TYR A 77 4.62 18.73 0.50
CA TYR A 77 4.12 20.11 0.62
C TYR A 77 2.64 20.22 0.94
N VAL A 78 1.83 19.22 0.59
CA VAL A 78 0.37 19.40 0.50
C VAL A 78 -0.34 19.20 1.84
N GLY A 79 0.29 18.53 2.80
CA GLY A 79 -0.38 18.01 4.00
C GLY A 79 -1.22 19.03 4.80
N ALA A 80 -0.72 20.25 4.99
CA ALA A 80 -1.39 21.25 5.82
C ALA A 80 -2.59 21.92 5.14
N PHE A 81 -2.76 21.75 3.83
CA PHE A 81 -3.75 22.48 3.04
C PHE A 81 -5.10 21.75 2.96
N SER A 82 -6.16 22.53 2.69
CA SER A 82 -7.51 22.00 2.41
C SER A 82 -7.56 21.33 1.03
N TRP A 83 -8.52 20.43 0.83
CA TRP A 83 -8.69 19.66 -0.40
C TRP A 83 -8.68 20.55 -1.66
N GLU A 84 -9.39 21.69 -1.65
CA GLU A 84 -9.48 22.59 -2.80
C GLU A 84 -8.10 23.09 -3.22
N PHE A 85 -7.28 23.48 -2.24
CA PHE A 85 -5.93 23.96 -2.50
C PHE A 85 -5.01 22.81 -2.93
N ARG A 86 -5.17 21.60 -2.37
CA ARG A 86 -4.45 20.40 -2.84
C ARG A 86 -4.74 20.14 -4.32
N HIS A 87 -6.02 20.23 -4.70
CA HIS A 87 -6.47 19.99 -6.05
C HIS A 87 -5.88 21.01 -7.03
N THR A 88 -5.94 22.30 -6.70
CA THR A 88 -5.36 23.36 -7.52
C THR A 88 -3.84 23.20 -7.66
N MET A 89 -3.11 23.01 -6.56
CA MET A 89 -1.66 22.81 -6.64
C MET A 89 -1.30 21.62 -7.53
N LEU A 90 -2.00 20.49 -7.37
CA LEU A 90 -1.62 19.25 -8.04
C LEU A 90 -2.07 19.20 -9.50
N HIS A 91 -3.31 19.58 -9.80
CA HIS A 91 -3.89 19.44 -11.14
C HIS A 91 -3.78 20.71 -11.99
N ASP A 92 -3.99 21.89 -11.40
CA ASP A 92 -4.00 23.15 -12.16
C ASP A 92 -2.59 23.72 -12.32
N ASP A 93 -1.74 23.61 -11.30
CA ASP A 93 -0.39 24.18 -11.31
C ASP A 93 0.68 23.15 -11.71
N TRP A 94 0.89 22.10 -10.91
CA TRP A 94 2.03 21.19 -11.08
C TRP A 94 1.88 20.27 -12.28
N LEU A 95 0.71 19.67 -12.47
CA LEU A 95 0.47 18.82 -13.63
C LEU A 95 0.57 19.64 -14.92
N ALA A 96 0.03 20.87 -14.95
CA ALA A 96 0.14 21.75 -16.11
C ALA A 96 1.60 22.10 -16.43
N ASP A 97 2.39 22.50 -15.44
CA ASP A 97 3.82 22.82 -15.61
C ASP A 97 4.64 21.62 -16.13
N LEU A 98 4.34 20.40 -15.67
CA LEU A 98 5.00 19.19 -16.19
C LEU A 98 4.67 18.91 -17.65
N LEU A 99 3.41 19.13 -18.06
CA LEU A 99 2.98 18.95 -19.44
C LEU A 99 3.61 20.01 -20.35
N GLU A 100 3.68 21.27 -19.90
CA GLU A 100 4.38 22.35 -20.64
C GLU A 100 5.87 22.05 -20.83
N ARG A 101 6.51 21.44 -19.83
CA ARG A 101 7.92 21.00 -19.89
C ARG A 101 8.14 19.72 -20.68
N ASN A 102 7.10 19.12 -21.25
CA ASN A 102 7.13 17.84 -21.96
C ASN A 102 7.68 16.69 -21.09
N ILE A 103 7.42 16.72 -19.79
CA ILE A 103 7.76 15.61 -18.89
C ILE A 103 6.64 14.55 -19.00
N PRO A 104 6.96 13.29 -19.34
CA PRO A 104 5.95 12.25 -19.44
C PRO A 104 5.29 11.96 -18.09
N VAL A 105 3.96 12.02 -18.06
CA VAL A 105 3.11 11.77 -16.89
C VAL A 105 1.92 10.91 -17.33
N SER A 106 1.37 10.09 -16.41
CA SER A 106 0.17 9.31 -16.66
C SER A 106 -1.07 10.19 -16.85
N GLN A 107 -1.87 9.92 -17.88
CA GLN A 107 -3.11 10.63 -18.16
C GLN A 107 -4.29 9.65 -18.33
N PRO A 108 -5.40 9.83 -17.59
CA PRO A 108 -5.58 10.80 -16.49
C PRO A 108 -4.64 10.51 -15.30
N PHE A 109 -4.11 11.56 -14.66
CA PHE A 109 -3.28 11.41 -13.46
C PHE A 109 -4.17 11.10 -12.25
N ARG A 110 -3.85 10.02 -11.54
CA ARG A 110 -4.53 9.62 -10.31
C ARG A 110 -3.50 9.35 -9.23
N LEU A 111 -3.57 10.13 -8.15
CA LEU A 111 -2.61 10.07 -7.06
C LEU A 111 -2.69 8.72 -6.33
N GLU A 112 -3.90 8.17 -6.22
CA GLU A 112 -4.20 6.89 -5.59
C GLU A 112 -3.42 5.76 -6.24
N GLU A 113 -3.33 5.75 -7.58
CA GLU A 113 -2.65 4.69 -8.36
C GLU A 113 -1.12 4.75 -8.24
N VAL A 114 -0.58 5.92 -7.83
CA VAL A 114 0.86 6.15 -7.65
C VAL A 114 1.30 5.82 -6.22
N LEU A 115 0.52 6.24 -5.22
CA LEU A 115 0.91 6.15 -3.80
C LEU A 115 0.26 4.99 -3.04
N SER A 116 -0.74 4.33 -3.61
CA SER A 116 -1.52 3.28 -2.96
C SER A 116 -2.05 2.24 -3.95
N HIS A 117 -2.73 1.23 -3.43
CA HIS A 117 -3.47 0.25 -4.23
C HIS A 117 -4.84 0.00 -3.60
N GLU A 118 -5.82 -0.47 -4.40
CA GLU A 118 -7.22 -0.62 -3.97
C GLU A 118 -7.38 -1.47 -2.70
N VAL A 119 -6.57 -2.52 -2.55
CA VAL A 119 -6.58 -3.39 -1.36
C VAL A 119 -6.18 -2.62 -0.09
N GLU A 120 -5.20 -1.73 -0.20
CA GLU A 120 -4.75 -0.91 0.93
C GLU A 120 -5.80 0.15 1.31
N LEU A 121 -6.41 0.80 0.32
CA LEU A 121 -7.49 1.77 0.52
C LEU A 121 -8.73 1.12 1.16
N ALA A 122 -9.07 -0.10 0.73
CA ALA A 122 -10.12 -0.90 1.34
C ALA A 122 -9.78 -1.26 2.79
N HIS A 123 -8.50 -1.53 3.09
CA HIS A 123 -8.06 -1.78 4.46
C HIS A 123 -8.24 -0.55 5.34
N TRP A 124 -7.84 0.64 4.88
CA TRP A 124 -8.03 1.87 5.66
C TRP A 124 -9.51 2.15 5.91
N THR A 125 -10.36 1.90 4.92
CA THR A 125 -11.82 2.00 5.10
C THR A 125 -12.32 1.04 6.18
N SER A 126 -11.82 -0.20 6.20
CA SER A 126 -12.17 -1.20 7.24
C SER A 126 -11.66 -0.82 8.64
N GLU A 127 -10.60 -0.02 8.73
CA GLU A 127 -10.04 0.50 9.98
C GLU A 127 -10.77 1.77 10.46
N GLY A 128 -11.75 2.26 9.71
CA GLY A 128 -12.57 3.42 10.07
C GLY A 128 -12.12 4.74 9.45
N LEU A 129 -11.19 4.73 8.49
CA LEU A 129 -10.93 5.91 7.67
C LEU A 129 -12.12 6.11 6.71
N PRO A 130 -12.69 7.32 6.60
CA PRO A 130 -13.78 7.53 5.67
C PRO A 130 -13.34 7.38 4.20
N PRO A 131 -14.21 6.90 3.30
CA PRO A 131 -13.84 6.59 1.91
C PRO A 131 -13.86 7.82 0.98
N ASP A 132 -13.89 9.04 1.52
CA ASP A 132 -13.82 10.27 0.72
C ASP A 132 -12.37 10.60 0.30
N GLU A 133 -12.25 11.35 -0.79
CA GLU A 133 -10.95 11.63 -1.43
C GLU A 133 -9.95 12.31 -0.48
N LEU A 134 -10.40 13.28 0.33
CA LEU A 134 -9.56 13.99 1.29
C LEU A 134 -9.06 13.04 2.40
N SER A 135 -9.94 12.19 2.92
CA SER A 135 -9.59 11.19 3.94
C SER A 135 -8.59 10.18 3.40
N LEU A 136 -8.77 9.67 2.17
CA LEU A 136 -7.80 8.76 1.54
C LEU A 136 -6.44 9.43 1.32
N GLN A 137 -6.42 10.67 0.84
CA GLN A 137 -5.22 11.49 0.72
C GLN A 137 -4.50 11.68 2.06
N ASN A 138 -5.25 11.95 3.14
CA ASN A 138 -4.71 12.05 4.49
C ASN A 138 -4.15 10.71 4.99
N GLY A 139 -4.77 9.60 4.61
CA GLY A 139 -4.25 8.24 4.85
C GLY A 139 -2.90 8.01 4.16
N MET A 140 -2.75 8.45 2.91
CA MET A 140 -1.47 8.38 2.19
C MET A 140 -0.40 9.24 2.85
N LEU A 141 -0.73 10.48 3.24
CA LEU A 141 0.20 11.37 3.94
C LEU A 141 0.65 10.77 5.27
N THR A 142 -0.26 10.19 6.04
CA THR A 142 0.05 9.61 7.35
C THR A 142 0.96 8.39 7.25
N THR A 143 0.87 7.63 6.15
CA THR A 143 1.54 6.32 6.01
C THR A 143 2.79 6.36 5.14
N ARG A 144 2.82 7.20 4.10
CA ARG A 144 3.87 7.24 3.08
C ARG A 144 4.86 8.39 3.27
N CYS A 145 4.55 9.40 4.08
CA CYS A 145 5.48 10.50 4.32
C CYS A 145 6.75 10.03 5.03
N SER A 146 7.88 10.65 4.64
CA SER A 146 9.19 10.35 5.21
C SER A 146 9.33 10.86 6.65
N ARG A 147 8.69 11.98 7.01
CA ARG A 147 8.66 12.55 8.37
C ARG A 147 7.43 12.06 9.13
N PHE A 148 7.48 12.10 10.45
CA PHE A 148 6.35 11.67 11.27
C PHE A 148 5.15 12.62 11.13
N PRO A 149 3.92 12.09 11.07
CA PRO A 149 2.71 12.89 10.89
C PRO A 149 2.27 13.59 12.19
N LEU A 150 1.88 14.85 12.05
CA LEU A 150 1.14 15.63 13.03
C LEU A 150 -0.23 15.95 12.44
N CYS A 151 -1.27 15.28 12.93
CA CYS A 151 -2.63 15.38 12.44
C CYS A 151 -3.41 16.45 13.20
N ILE A 152 -3.86 17.48 12.49
CA ILE A 152 -4.82 18.48 12.97
C ILE A 152 -6.22 17.87 12.84
N ASP A 153 -6.74 17.33 13.94
CA ASP A 153 -7.89 16.43 13.97
C ASP A 153 -8.94 16.86 15.01
N PRO A 154 -9.65 17.99 14.78
CA PRO A 154 -10.64 18.48 15.74
C PRO A 154 -11.84 17.53 15.88
N GLN A 155 -12.17 16.74 14.84
CA GLN A 155 -13.25 15.75 14.87
C GLN A 155 -12.81 14.36 15.37
N GLN A 156 -11.53 14.16 15.69
CA GLN A 156 -10.98 12.90 16.19
C GLN A 156 -11.16 11.69 15.25
N GLN A 157 -11.15 11.92 13.94
CA GLN A 157 -11.21 10.86 12.92
C GLN A 157 -9.86 10.16 12.76
N ALA A 158 -8.77 10.94 12.67
CA ALA A 158 -7.42 10.41 12.50
C ALA A 158 -6.99 9.57 13.69
N ILE A 159 -7.23 10.05 14.92
CA ILE A 159 -6.88 9.30 16.14
C ILE A 159 -7.61 7.95 16.22
N THR A 160 -8.88 7.92 15.85
CA THR A 160 -9.68 6.69 15.86
C THR A 160 -9.14 5.69 14.85
N TRP A 161 -8.85 6.16 13.63
CA TRP A 161 -8.26 5.33 12.58
C TRP A 161 -6.87 4.79 12.96
N ILE A 162 -5.96 5.63 13.45
CA ILE A 162 -4.61 5.23 13.88
C ILE A 162 -4.69 4.17 15.00
N ARG A 163 -5.59 4.34 15.97
CA ARG A 163 -5.79 3.35 17.04
C ARG A 163 -6.25 2.00 16.51
N ASN A 164 -7.17 1.98 15.54
CA ASN A 164 -7.67 0.75 14.95
C ASN A 164 -6.60 0.06 14.09
N ARG A 165 -5.86 0.82 13.29
CA ARG A 165 -4.76 0.34 12.44
C ARG A 165 -3.66 -0.31 13.28
N GLU A 166 -3.21 0.37 14.33
CA GLU A 166 -2.09 -0.07 15.17
C GLU A 166 -2.54 -0.96 16.35
N ALA A 167 -3.81 -1.37 16.38
CA ALA A 167 -4.37 -2.18 17.47
C ALA A 167 -3.62 -3.51 17.69
N LYS A 168 -3.14 -4.12 16.61
CA LYS A 168 -2.36 -5.37 16.65
C LYS A 168 -0.88 -5.16 16.99
N ASN A 169 -0.40 -3.92 16.89
CA ASN A 169 1.01 -3.56 17.02
C ASN A 169 1.36 -3.00 18.41
N ASN A 170 0.44 -3.12 19.39
CA ASN A 170 0.62 -2.63 20.76
C ASN A 170 0.84 -1.11 20.87
N LEU A 171 0.10 -0.31 20.09
CA LEU A 171 0.13 1.15 20.14
C LEU A 171 0.10 1.69 21.57
N LYS A 172 1.07 2.55 21.90
CA LYS A 172 1.08 3.31 23.15
C LYS A 172 0.57 4.71 22.90
N VAL A 173 -0.39 5.14 23.73
CA VAL A 173 -0.99 6.47 23.67
C VAL A 173 -0.59 7.23 24.93
N ALA A 174 -0.05 8.43 24.75
CA ALA A 174 0.36 9.31 25.86
C ALA A 174 0.12 10.78 25.48
N THR A 175 0.26 11.67 26.45
CA THR A 175 0.25 13.12 26.30
C THR A 175 1.58 13.71 26.78
N PHE A 176 1.93 14.92 26.34
CA PHE A 176 3.11 15.62 26.87
C PHE A 176 2.98 16.01 28.35
N ALA A 177 1.76 15.98 28.90
CA ALA A 177 1.50 16.22 30.32
C ALA A 177 1.85 15.01 31.21
N ASP A 178 2.01 13.81 30.64
CA ASP A 178 2.26 12.60 31.41
C ASP A 178 3.71 12.55 31.91
N THR A 179 3.94 12.55 33.22
CA THR A 179 5.28 12.58 33.82
C THR A 179 6.22 11.45 33.37
N ASP A 180 5.66 10.32 32.94
CA ASP A 180 6.40 9.13 32.52
C ASP A 180 6.42 8.93 31.00
N PHE A 181 5.95 9.89 30.18
CA PHE A 181 5.89 9.70 28.71
C PHE A 181 7.27 9.38 28.13
N LEU A 182 8.34 10.02 28.63
CA LEU A 182 9.71 9.80 28.17
C LEU A 182 10.16 8.34 28.31
N LYS A 183 9.81 7.70 29.43
CA LYS A 183 10.15 6.28 29.66
C LYS A 183 9.39 5.37 28.71
N HIS A 184 8.11 5.66 28.48
CA HIS A 184 7.30 4.88 27.54
C HIS A 184 7.76 5.07 26.10
N LEU A 185 8.16 6.29 25.74
CA LEU A 185 8.73 6.61 24.42
C LEU A 185 10.08 5.90 24.22
N GLU A 186 10.97 5.92 25.21
CA GLU A 186 12.24 5.19 25.19
C GLU A 186 12.02 3.69 24.91
N LEU A 187 11.08 3.06 25.61
CA LEU A 187 10.73 1.66 25.39
C LEU A 187 10.11 1.42 24.01
N ALA A 188 9.26 2.33 23.53
CA ALA A 188 8.64 2.21 22.22
C ALA A 188 9.66 2.29 21.08
N ILE A 189 10.62 3.21 21.17
CA ILE A 189 11.74 3.34 20.21
C ILE A 189 12.59 2.07 20.21
N LYS A 190 12.92 1.54 21.39
CA LYS A 190 13.75 0.35 21.56
C LYS A 190 13.12 -0.94 21.05
N TYR A 191 11.81 -1.09 21.20
CA TYR A 191 11.09 -2.33 20.83
C TYR A 191 10.27 -2.18 19.54
N GLY A 192 10.36 -1.05 18.84
CA GLY A 192 9.64 -0.81 17.59
C GLY A 192 8.12 -0.69 17.74
N SER A 193 7.61 -0.44 18.95
CA SER A 193 6.18 -0.28 19.17
C SER A 193 5.71 1.09 18.68
N PRO A 194 4.57 1.20 17.98
CA PRO A 194 3.99 2.48 17.59
C PRO A 194 3.65 3.33 18.82
N PHE A 195 3.87 4.63 18.71
CA PHE A 195 3.60 5.61 19.76
C PHE A 195 2.76 6.76 19.22
N LEU A 196 1.72 7.15 19.95
CA LEU A 196 0.82 8.24 19.61
C LEU A 196 0.83 9.27 20.75
N PHE A 197 1.25 10.50 20.44
CA PHE A 197 0.96 11.66 21.27
C PHE A 197 -0.43 12.19 20.92
N GLN A 198 -1.35 12.14 21.87
CA GLN A 198 -2.67 12.75 21.73
C GLN A 198 -2.68 14.14 22.36
N ASP A 199 -3.60 14.99 21.91
CA ASP A 199 -3.85 16.32 22.47
C ASP A 199 -2.61 17.20 22.53
N VAL A 200 -1.83 17.20 21.44
CA VAL A 200 -0.62 18.02 21.31
C VAL A 200 -1.01 19.49 21.13
N ASP A 201 -0.53 20.34 22.02
CA ASP A 201 -0.71 21.79 21.94
C ASP A 201 0.23 22.43 20.90
N GLU A 202 0.25 23.76 20.82
CA GLU A 202 1.18 24.50 19.95
C GLU A 202 2.64 24.38 20.41
N TYR A 203 2.86 24.13 21.71
CA TYR A 203 4.18 23.87 22.27
C TYR A 203 4.49 22.37 22.23
N ILE A 204 5.50 22.01 21.45
CA ILE A 204 6.07 20.65 21.38
C ILE A 204 7.40 20.70 22.11
N ASP A 205 7.57 19.82 23.11
CA ASP A 205 8.81 19.74 23.87
C ASP A 205 10.00 19.37 22.96
N PRO A 206 11.07 20.20 22.88
CA PRO A 206 12.24 19.94 22.06
C PRO A 206 12.97 18.62 22.36
N VAL A 207 12.70 17.98 23.51
CA VAL A 207 13.28 16.67 23.86
C VAL A 207 13.02 15.60 22.80
N ILE A 208 11.93 15.72 22.02
CA ILE A 208 11.59 14.78 20.96
C ILE A 208 12.03 15.22 19.55
N ASP A 209 12.74 16.34 19.41
CA ASP A 209 13.14 16.90 18.10
C ASP A 209 13.95 15.90 17.26
N ASN A 210 14.94 15.24 17.87
CA ASN A 210 15.75 14.22 17.18
C ASN A 210 14.92 13.05 16.67
N ILE A 211 13.82 12.72 17.37
CA ILE A 211 12.90 11.66 16.95
C ILE A 211 12.04 12.16 15.79
N LEU A 212 11.47 13.37 15.88
CA LEU A 212 10.68 13.96 14.79
C LEU A 212 11.48 14.05 13.49
N GLU A 213 12.74 14.47 13.57
CA GLU A 213 13.67 14.56 12.44
C GLU A 213 14.18 13.20 11.94
N LYS A 214 13.86 12.11 12.64
CA LYS A 214 14.40 10.76 12.38
C LYS A 214 15.94 10.75 12.31
N ASN A 215 16.59 11.48 13.22
CA ASN A 215 18.04 11.61 13.30
C ASN A 215 18.67 10.33 13.90
N VAL A 216 18.66 9.25 13.12
CA VAL A 216 19.27 7.96 13.46
C VAL A 216 20.77 8.04 13.23
N LYS A 217 21.54 7.80 14.29
CA LYS A 217 23.00 7.64 14.22
C LYS A 217 23.33 6.15 14.10
N LYS A 218 24.32 5.84 13.27
CA LYS A 218 24.87 4.49 13.15
C LYS A 218 26.29 4.49 13.67
N ASP A 219 26.57 3.66 14.67
CA ASP A 219 27.93 3.44 15.17
C ASP A 219 28.19 1.94 15.29
N GLN A 220 29.29 1.46 14.70
CA GLN A 220 29.73 0.05 14.72
C GLN A 220 28.62 -0.99 14.44
N GLY A 221 27.66 -0.67 13.57
CA GLY A 221 26.54 -1.55 13.21
C GLY A 221 25.30 -1.47 14.12
N ARG A 222 25.34 -0.64 15.16
CA ARG A 222 24.21 -0.29 16.03
C ARG A 222 23.55 0.99 15.53
N GLU A 223 22.23 0.98 15.38
CA GLU A 223 21.43 2.17 15.10
C GLU A 223 20.81 2.71 16.39
N PHE A 224 20.97 4.00 16.66
CA PHE A 224 20.45 4.63 17.87
C PHE A 224 20.00 6.08 17.62
N MET A 225 19.12 6.58 18.47
CA MET A 225 18.65 7.97 18.48
C MET A 225 18.94 8.62 19.85
N MET A 226 19.08 9.94 19.85
CA MET A 226 19.22 10.74 21.09
C MET A 226 17.85 11.21 21.57
N LEU A 227 17.44 10.76 22.77
CA LEU A 227 16.25 11.26 23.47
C LEU A 227 16.72 12.12 24.65
N GLY A 228 16.72 13.45 24.46
CA GLY A 228 17.43 14.37 25.36
C GLY A 228 18.92 14.01 25.42
N ASP A 229 19.41 13.71 26.63
CA ASP A 229 20.81 13.33 26.87
C ASP A 229 21.06 11.82 26.79
N LYS A 230 20.04 11.01 26.49
CA LYS A 230 20.16 9.54 26.48
C LYS A 230 20.23 8.97 25.06
N GLU A 231 21.10 7.98 24.89
CA GLU A 231 21.11 7.14 23.69
C GLU A 231 20.12 5.98 23.81
N VAL A 232 19.25 5.84 22.82
CA VAL A 232 18.22 4.79 22.76
C VAL A 232 18.42 3.99 21.48
N ASP A 233 18.47 2.66 21.61
CA ASP A 233 18.51 1.75 20.45
C ASP A 233 17.29 2.00 19.55
N TYR A 234 17.51 2.17 18.26
CA TYR A 234 16.44 2.47 17.31
C TYR A 234 15.99 1.20 16.59
N ASP A 235 14.70 0.87 16.69
CA ASP A 235 14.07 -0.15 15.85
C ASP A 235 13.42 0.47 14.60
N PRO A 236 13.72 -0.01 13.37
CA PRO A 236 13.14 0.52 12.13
C PRO A 236 11.60 0.42 12.02
N ASN A 237 10.97 -0.46 12.79
CA ASN A 237 9.52 -0.60 12.85
C ASN A 237 8.86 0.50 13.68
N PHE A 238 9.62 1.26 14.46
CA PHE A 238 9.09 2.36 15.26
C PHE A 238 8.34 3.37 14.38
N ARG A 239 7.14 3.74 14.83
CA ARG A 239 6.28 4.75 14.21
C ARG A 239 5.80 5.71 15.29
N LEU A 240 5.91 7.00 15.02
CA LEU A 240 5.42 8.07 15.88
C LEU A 240 4.29 8.80 15.17
N TYR A 241 3.20 9.03 15.90
CA TYR A 241 2.05 9.81 15.45
C TYR A 241 1.80 10.94 16.46
N LEU A 242 1.40 12.11 15.98
CA LEU A 242 0.96 13.22 16.82
C LEU A 242 -0.44 13.64 16.37
N THR A 243 -1.36 13.89 17.31
CA THR A 243 -2.69 14.42 17.01
C THR A 243 -2.99 15.62 17.89
N THR A 244 -3.70 16.61 17.33
CA THR A 244 -4.20 17.77 18.06
C THR A 244 -5.68 17.99 17.81
N LYS A 245 -6.40 18.41 18.85
CA LYS A 245 -7.82 18.82 18.77
C LYS A 245 -8.00 20.28 18.37
N LEU A 246 -6.90 21.06 18.34
CA LEU A 246 -6.94 22.46 17.95
C LEU A 246 -7.31 22.54 16.46
N SER A 247 -8.38 23.26 16.12
CA SER A 247 -8.80 23.37 14.72
C SER A 247 -7.83 24.19 13.86
N ASN A 248 -7.11 25.13 14.47
CA ASN A 248 -6.18 26.03 13.77
C ASN A 248 -4.96 26.38 14.64
N PRO A 249 -4.07 25.40 14.91
CA PRO A 249 -2.87 25.63 15.71
C PRO A 249 -1.84 26.49 14.95
N GLN A 250 -1.21 27.42 15.65
CA GLN A 250 -0.16 28.29 15.12
C GLN A 250 1.22 27.65 15.31
N TYR A 251 1.54 26.66 14.47
CA TYR A 251 2.87 26.05 14.50
C TYR A 251 3.92 26.94 13.82
N GLY A 252 5.09 27.06 14.45
CA GLY A 252 6.22 27.76 13.86
C GLY A 252 6.88 26.96 12.72
N PRO A 253 7.69 27.60 11.86
CA PRO A 253 8.39 26.93 10.73
C PRO A 253 9.24 25.73 11.15
N ASN A 254 9.75 25.75 12.39
CA ASN A 254 10.50 24.66 13.00
C ASN A 254 9.71 23.34 13.00
N VAL A 255 8.42 23.37 13.34
CA VAL A 255 7.56 22.17 13.38
C VAL A 255 7.32 21.64 11.97
N PHE A 256 7.03 22.51 11.01
CA PHE A 256 6.85 22.14 9.59
C PHE A 256 8.12 21.58 8.94
N GLY A 257 9.30 21.93 9.46
CA GLY A 257 10.57 21.33 9.07
C GLY A 257 10.68 19.88 9.54
N LYS A 258 10.29 19.61 10.79
CA LYS A 258 10.52 18.35 11.50
C LYS A 258 9.43 17.29 11.29
N ALA A 259 8.17 17.70 11.21
CA ALA A 259 7.01 16.82 11.06
C ALA A 259 6.21 17.17 9.80
N VAL A 260 5.46 16.20 9.28
CA VAL A 260 4.44 16.48 8.25
C VAL A 260 3.15 16.86 8.96
N VAL A 261 2.78 18.13 8.89
CA VAL A 261 1.49 18.60 9.39
C VAL A 261 0.41 18.22 8.38
N ILE A 262 -0.61 17.49 8.83
CA ILE A 262 -1.70 16.99 8.01
C ILE A 262 -3.01 17.56 8.52
N ASN A 263 -3.76 18.22 7.64
CA ASN A 263 -5.07 18.76 7.96
C ASN A 263 -6.16 17.69 7.79
N TYR A 264 -6.71 17.23 8.91
CA TYR A 264 -7.84 16.30 8.99
C TYR A 264 -9.19 17.01 9.20
N THR A 265 -9.24 18.34 9.09
CA THR A 265 -10.49 19.08 9.22
C THR A 265 -11.47 18.67 8.14
N VAL A 266 -12.62 18.15 8.57
CA VAL A 266 -13.70 17.73 7.68
C VAL A 266 -14.24 18.93 6.89
N THR A 267 -14.30 18.80 5.56
CA THR A 267 -14.95 19.78 4.68
C THR A 267 -16.44 19.47 4.52
N LEU A 268 -17.25 20.45 4.12
CA LEU A 268 -18.69 20.22 3.89
C LEU A 268 -18.94 19.14 2.83
N LYS A 269 -18.18 19.18 1.73
CA LYS A 269 -18.23 18.16 0.67
C LYS A 269 -17.80 16.79 1.19
N GLY A 270 -16.71 16.73 1.97
CA GLY A 270 -16.28 15.47 2.60
C GLY A 270 -17.34 14.88 3.52
N LEU A 271 -18.03 15.72 4.30
CA LEU A 271 -19.14 15.27 5.15
C LEU A 271 -20.33 14.76 4.33
N GLU A 272 -20.66 15.44 3.22
CA GLU A 272 -21.71 14.99 2.30
C GLU A 272 -21.40 13.61 1.72
N ASP A 273 -20.17 13.40 1.24
CA ASP A 273 -19.70 12.13 0.70
C ASP A 273 -19.72 11.02 1.76
N GLN A 274 -19.32 11.34 3.00
CA GLN A 274 -19.38 10.42 4.13
C GLN A 274 -20.82 10.00 4.45
N LEU A 275 -21.74 10.95 4.53
CA LEU A 275 -23.15 10.67 4.81
C LEU A 275 -23.80 9.90 3.65
N LEU A 276 -23.48 10.25 2.40
CA LEU A 276 -23.93 9.52 1.22
C LEU A 276 -23.48 8.06 1.28
N SER A 277 -22.22 7.81 1.64
CA SER A 277 -21.70 6.45 1.81
C SER A 277 -22.47 5.66 2.86
N VAL A 278 -22.78 6.27 4.02
CA VAL A 278 -23.57 5.64 5.08
C VAL A 278 -25.00 5.33 4.62
N ILE A 279 -25.64 6.27 3.91
CA ILE A 279 -27.00 6.11 3.39
C ILE A 279 -27.04 4.99 2.35
N VAL A 280 -26.09 4.97 1.41
CA VAL A 280 -25.99 3.92 0.38
C VAL A 280 -25.79 2.55 1.03
N LYS A 281 -24.95 2.45 2.07
CA LYS A 281 -24.75 1.20 2.82
C LYS A 281 -26.04 0.71 3.49
N TYR A 282 -26.89 1.63 3.95
CA TYR A 282 -28.18 1.29 4.55
C TYR A 282 -29.25 0.95 3.51
N GLU A 283 -29.40 1.75 2.46
CA GLU A 283 -30.44 1.58 1.43
C GLU A 283 -30.14 0.45 0.45
N ARG A 284 -28.86 0.20 0.14
CA ARG A 284 -28.40 -0.78 -0.86
C ARG A 284 -27.46 -1.81 -0.25
N ARG A 285 -27.85 -2.36 0.89
CA ARG A 285 -27.03 -3.30 1.67
C ARG A 285 -26.52 -4.50 0.86
N GLU A 286 -27.34 -5.05 -0.04
CA GLU A 286 -26.97 -6.20 -0.88
C GLU A 286 -25.78 -5.91 -1.82
N LEU A 287 -25.71 -4.71 -2.39
CA LEU A 287 -24.63 -4.29 -3.27
C LEU A 287 -23.32 -4.08 -2.50
N GLU A 288 -23.41 -3.55 -1.27
CA GLU A 288 -22.23 -3.38 -0.42
C GLU A 288 -21.70 -4.72 0.09
N GLU A 289 -22.59 -5.65 0.46
CA GLU A 289 -22.19 -7.03 0.81
C GLU A 289 -21.52 -7.76 -0.38
N GLN A 290 -21.99 -7.54 -1.61
CA GLN A 290 -21.33 -8.05 -2.81
C GLN A 290 -19.96 -7.41 -3.05
N ARG A 291 -19.85 -6.09 -2.87
CA ARG A 291 -18.58 -5.37 -2.98
C ARG A 291 -17.56 -5.86 -1.95
N GLU A 292 -17.96 -6.00 -0.68
CA GLU A 292 -17.09 -6.53 0.38
C GLU A 292 -16.63 -7.96 0.08
N LYS A 293 -17.51 -8.83 -0.45
CA LYS A 293 -17.13 -10.18 -0.89
C LYS A 293 -16.14 -10.19 -2.04
N LEU A 294 -16.36 -9.39 -3.08
CA LEU A 294 -15.44 -9.28 -4.22
C LEU A 294 -14.06 -8.78 -3.79
N ILE A 295 -14.01 -7.79 -2.89
CA ILE A 295 -12.74 -7.30 -2.34
C ILE A 295 -12.03 -8.40 -1.54
N GLN A 296 -12.76 -9.19 -0.74
CA GLN A 296 -12.19 -10.33 -0.03
C GLN A 296 -11.68 -11.42 -0.98
N GLU A 297 -12.39 -11.73 -2.06
CA GLU A 297 -11.94 -12.70 -3.06
C GLU A 297 -10.68 -12.23 -3.79
N THR A 298 -10.61 -10.95 -4.16
CA THR A 298 -9.44 -10.35 -4.81
C THR A 298 -8.22 -10.37 -3.87
N ARG A 299 -8.42 -10.18 -2.56
CA ARG A 299 -7.38 -10.29 -1.53
C ARG A 299 -6.71 -11.66 -1.48
N PHE A 300 -7.42 -12.75 -1.79
CA PHE A 300 -6.83 -14.09 -1.84
C PHE A 300 -6.08 -14.37 -3.14
N ALA A 301 -6.39 -13.66 -4.22
CA ALA A 301 -5.71 -13.82 -5.50
C ALA A 301 -4.29 -13.23 -5.50
N ASP A 302 -4.05 -12.14 -4.77
CA ASP A 302 -2.72 -11.50 -4.68
C ASP A 302 -1.78 -12.18 -3.66
N LEU A 303 -2.28 -13.11 -2.85
CA LEU A 303 -1.51 -13.87 -1.85
C LEU A 303 -1.15 -15.29 -2.31
N ALA A 304 -1.53 -15.68 -3.53
CA ALA A 304 -1.25 -16.99 -4.15
C ALA A 304 -0.31 -16.85 -5.36
#